data_AF-A0A2G8KHZ9-F1
#
_entry.id   AF-A0A2G8KHZ9-F1
#
_cell.length_a   1.000
_cell.length_b   1.000
_cell.length_c   1.000
_cell.angle_alpha   90.00
_cell.angle_beta   90.00
_cell.angle_gamma   90.00
#
_symmetry.space_group_name_H-M   'P 1'
#
loop_
_entity.id
_entity.type
_entity.pdbx_description
1 polymer ?
#
loop_
_entity_poly.entity_id
_entity_poly.type
_entity_poly.pdbx_seq_one_letter_code
_entity_poly.pdbx_strand_id
1 'polypeptide(L)'
;KPAITIPAIKECSNTYGTTCVKSTADSVEVNCFVRDSRPAVKLSWTIRTHGGDRILPSNYINFTTNNVTYTSHVTATFSFGESSVLSLLVCRANSVPLNLVEEEKDVLVEKEIDYNSLANPIRIYLKIHSPMNLSCTDLRLKLVVWKWSPQQDPFETLYVSIFEKSNHTKISNKEYKLGDEGSLSLQNTLVEHEGLYACVYDNGVSGGIVLYDVLVMVDPTPVFPFIDGCNHQQYCVLEKQPQDVLTCSVLGIRPKVALEWRAFREETVIDFTPHPLTVTQMGDLYDISLTVNFDFTLTTQNKVTVECRAVGENAELFSLSTKIDLLFPNVLPTEQKSYTITITIMAVLVTMLSMIIITAVVVMICRIRARKMKMKRFKRGDTENEGTAMMENDYSEKAEAFIGQLKSKYEIFYDSVQPIPYIKDRMYCVDKVFVEGGIEYMTGISGGKAQWGKLSSYQELVKESCLKTKRQILEGEPGYGKSTLTLQLLYDWCKSLSTSPLKKVDVIIYLRLRQLGGVKSIFSAIRQFILPRIQI
;
A
#
# COMPACT_ATOMS: atom_id res chain seq x y z
N LYS A 1 38.51 30.91 -45.02
CA LYS A 1 37.61 30.49 -43.91
C LYS A 1 38.08 29.10 -43.48
N PRO A 2 38.13 28.78 -42.18
CA PRO A 2 38.51 27.44 -41.76
C PRO A 2 37.57 26.41 -42.37
N ALA A 3 38.10 25.24 -42.74
CA ALA A 3 37.30 24.15 -43.31
C ALA A 3 36.33 23.55 -42.27
N ILE A 4 36.65 23.72 -40.98
CA ILE A 4 35.85 23.30 -39.84
C ILE A 4 35.59 24.55 -38.97
N THR A 5 34.33 24.87 -38.73
CA THR A 5 33.91 26.09 -38.01
C THR A 5 33.95 25.95 -36.47
N ILE A 6 34.33 24.78 -35.97
CA ILE A 6 34.37 24.39 -34.55
C ILE A 6 35.64 23.53 -34.34
N PRO A 7 36.34 23.61 -33.19
CA PRO A 7 37.44 22.68 -32.89
C PRO A 7 37.00 21.21 -32.96
N ALA A 8 37.81 20.38 -33.61
CA ALA A 8 37.53 18.94 -33.77
C ALA A 8 38.37 18.12 -32.77
N ILE A 9 37.72 17.20 -32.06
CA ILE A 9 38.36 16.27 -31.11
C ILE A 9 38.47 14.90 -31.78
N LYS A 10 39.67 14.32 -31.81
CA LYS A 10 39.93 13.06 -32.54
C LYS A 10 39.30 11.84 -31.87
N GLU A 11 39.24 11.83 -30.55
CA GLU A 11 38.78 10.71 -29.73
C GLU A 11 37.25 10.55 -29.69
N CYS A 12 36.53 11.40 -30.42
CA CYS A 12 35.08 11.41 -30.48
C CYS A 12 34.53 10.43 -31.52
N SER A 13 34.65 9.13 -31.24
CA SER A 13 34.00 8.07 -32.01
C SER A 13 32.55 7.87 -31.58
N ASN A 14 32.26 8.01 -30.28
CA ASN A 14 30.94 7.84 -29.70
C ASN A 14 30.32 9.22 -29.42
N THR A 15 29.42 9.64 -30.29
CA THR A 15 28.68 10.88 -30.14
C THR A 15 27.25 10.61 -29.73
N TYR A 16 26.87 11.29 -28.67
CA TYR A 16 25.62 11.16 -27.96
C TYR A 16 24.90 12.50 -28.12
N GLY A 17 24.16 12.65 -29.22
CA GLY A 17 23.71 13.97 -29.68
C GLY A 17 24.89 14.83 -30.12
N THR A 18 25.09 16.01 -29.50
CA THR A 18 26.25 16.89 -29.76
C THR A 18 27.41 16.70 -28.79
N THR A 19 27.23 15.88 -27.75
CA THR A 19 28.22 15.59 -26.70
C THR A 19 29.01 14.34 -27.05
N CYS A 20 30.32 14.45 -26.93
CA CYS A 20 31.24 13.34 -27.08
C CYS A 20 31.52 12.72 -25.71
N VAL A 21 31.37 11.39 -25.60
CA VAL A 21 31.68 10.67 -24.36
C VAL A 21 32.74 9.62 -24.65
N LYS A 22 33.76 9.56 -23.78
CA LYS A 22 34.87 8.62 -23.89
C LYS A 22 35.10 7.93 -22.55
N SER A 23 34.99 6.61 -22.54
CA SER A 23 35.35 5.79 -21.38
C SER A 23 36.85 5.45 -21.42
N THR A 24 37.50 5.46 -20.26
CA THR A 24 38.90 5.04 -20.07
C THR A 24 39.12 4.50 -18.65
N ALA A 25 40.13 3.63 -18.47
CA ALA A 25 40.46 3.05 -17.17
C ALA A 25 40.92 4.11 -16.15
N ASP A 26 42.00 4.84 -16.42
CA ASP A 26 42.55 5.83 -15.46
C ASP A 26 43.08 7.11 -16.13
N SER A 27 43.57 7.01 -17.37
CA SER A 27 44.12 8.15 -18.11
C SER A 27 43.75 8.09 -19.59
N VAL A 28 43.72 9.24 -20.25
CA VAL A 28 43.43 9.36 -21.67
C VAL A 28 44.26 10.47 -22.29
N GLU A 29 44.76 10.21 -23.50
CA GLU A 29 45.34 11.24 -24.36
C GLU A 29 44.23 11.86 -25.21
N VAL A 30 44.11 13.18 -25.15
CA VAL A 30 43.09 13.94 -25.89
C VAL A 30 43.75 14.85 -26.92
N ASN A 31 43.21 14.83 -28.13
CA ASN A 31 43.75 15.54 -29.28
C ASN A 31 42.68 16.43 -29.89
N CYS A 32 42.99 17.73 -29.99
CA CYS A 32 42.11 18.71 -30.61
C CYS A 32 42.82 19.46 -31.73
N PHE A 33 42.10 19.75 -32.81
CA PHE A 33 42.66 20.45 -33.96
C PHE A 33 41.67 21.36 -34.69
N VAL A 34 42.23 22.35 -35.39
CA VAL A 34 41.52 23.23 -36.33
C VAL A 34 42.29 23.27 -37.63
N ARG A 35 41.62 22.96 -38.76
CA ARG A 35 42.24 22.92 -40.10
C ARG A 35 41.91 24.16 -40.93
N ASP A 36 42.84 24.49 -41.82
CA ASP A 36 42.70 25.51 -42.86
C ASP A 36 42.34 26.91 -42.35
N SER A 37 42.83 27.25 -41.17
CA SER A 37 42.61 28.56 -40.54
C SER A 37 43.57 29.63 -41.04
N ARG A 38 43.14 30.90 -40.99
CA ARG A 38 43.98 32.07 -41.25
C ARG A 38 43.46 33.25 -40.43
N PRO A 39 44.21 33.79 -39.45
CA PRO A 39 45.51 33.32 -38.95
C PRO A 39 45.44 31.98 -38.21
N ALA A 40 46.60 31.43 -37.82
CA ALA A 40 46.67 30.23 -36.98
C ALA A 40 45.90 30.41 -35.66
N VAL A 41 45.15 29.38 -35.25
CA VAL A 41 44.33 29.41 -34.04
C VAL A 41 45.12 28.85 -32.86
N LYS A 42 45.30 29.61 -31.79
CA LYS A 42 45.91 29.10 -30.56
C LYS A 42 44.91 28.23 -29.80
N LEU A 43 45.25 26.97 -29.57
CA LEU A 43 44.40 26.01 -28.86
C LEU A 43 44.95 25.70 -27.47
N SER A 44 44.07 25.36 -26.53
CA SER A 44 44.43 24.83 -25.20
C SER A 44 43.39 23.86 -24.69
N TRP A 45 43.82 22.90 -23.89
CA TRP A 45 42.93 22.03 -23.12
C TRP A 45 42.69 22.59 -21.71
N THR A 46 41.44 22.52 -21.26
CA THR A 46 41.04 22.89 -19.89
C THR A 46 40.14 21.80 -19.30
N ILE A 47 40.35 21.47 -18.03
CA ILE A 47 39.35 20.74 -17.23
C ILE A 47 38.35 21.77 -16.73
N ARG A 48 37.07 21.55 -17.01
CA ARG A 48 35.98 22.38 -16.52
C ARG A 48 35.40 21.77 -15.25
N THR A 49 35.42 22.55 -14.17
CA THR A 49 34.89 22.13 -12.87
C THR A 49 33.88 23.14 -12.35
N HIS A 50 33.00 22.70 -11.46
CA HIS A 50 32.91 23.33 -10.15
C HIS A 50 33.27 24.81 -9.98
N GLY A 51 34.47 24.98 -9.40
CA GLY A 51 35.10 26.24 -9.05
C GLY A 51 35.86 26.88 -10.20
N GLY A 52 35.57 26.53 -11.45
CA GLY A 52 36.12 27.14 -12.65
C GLY A 52 36.98 26.22 -13.51
N ASP A 53 37.49 26.78 -14.60
CA ASP A 53 38.33 26.09 -15.56
C ASP A 53 39.79 26.04 -15.10
N ARG A 54 40.41 24.87 -15.22
CA ARG A 54 41.84 24.65 -14.95
C ARG A 54 42.53 24.25 -16.24
N ILE A 55 43.57 24.99 -16.63
CA ILE A 55 44.34 24.68 -17.85
C ILE A 55 45.12 23.39 -17.64
N LEU A 56 45.01 22.48 -18.61
CA LEU A 56 45.82 21.27 -18.67
C LEU A 56 47.17 21.58 -19.32
N PRO A 57 48.28 21.03 -18.78
CA PRO A 57 49.55 20.97 -19.48
C PRO A 57 49.33 20.32 -20.85
N SER A 58 49.61 21.07 -21.90
CA SER A 58 49.30 20.65 -23.27
C SER A 58 50.42 21.05 -24.23
N ASN A 59 50.62 20.22 -25.25
CA ASN A 59 51.60 20.45 -26.29
C ASN A 59 50.89 21.02 -27.52
N TYR A 60 51.11 22.30 -27.81
CA TYR A 60 50.56 23.01 -28.96
C TYR A 60 51.56 23.03 -30.11
N ILE A 61 51.09 22.64 -31.30
CA ILE A 61 51.87 22.63 -32.54
C ILE A 61 51.02 23.23 -33.65
N ASN A 62 51.61 24.01 -34.54
CA ASN A 62 50.96 24.43 -35.78
C ASN A 62 51.85 24.14 -37.00
N PHE A 63 51.21 23.87 -38.12
CA PHE A 63 51.88 23.65 -39.40
C PHE A 63 51.14 24.38 -40.52
N THR A 64 51.91 24.88 -41.48
CA THR A 64 51.39 25.66 -42.61
C THR A 64 51.10 24.73 -43.78
N THR A 65 49.89 24.80 -44.31
CA THR A 65 49.47 24.09 -45.52
C THR A 65 49.50 25.07 -46.70
N ASN A 66 50.21 24.73 -47.77
CA ASN A 66 50.37 25.54 -48.99
C ASN A 66 50.87 26.97 -48.76
N ASN A 67 51.61 27.22 -47.67
CA ASN A 67 52.13 28.54 -47.27
C ASN A 67 51.07 29.64 -47.07
N VAL A 68 49.78 29.29 -46.95
CA VAL A 68 48.66 30.24 -46.88
C VAL A 68 47.73 29.95 -45.70
N THR A 69 47.41 28.68 -45.43
CA THR A 69 46.54 28.27 -44.33
C THR A 69 47.31 27.53 -43.25
N TYR A 70 46.77 27.53 -42.04
CA TYR A 70 47.37 26.89 -40.87
C TYR A 70 46.46 25.80 -40.32
N THR A 71 47.07 24.69 -39.95
CA THR A 71 46.45 23.68 -39.11
C THR A 71 47.09 23.74 -37.73
N SER A 72 46.25 23.95 -36.72
CA SER A 72 46.65 24.01 -35.32
C SER A 72 46.24 22.71 -34.62
N HIS A 73 47.14 22.18 -33.79
CA HIS A 73 46.97 20.94 -33.04
C HIS A 73 47.34 21.15 -31.58
N VAL A 74 46.58 20.55 -30.67
CA VAL A 74 46.91 20.51 -29.24
C VAL A 74 46.62 19.13 -28.65
N THR A 75 47.61 18.61 -27.94
CA THR A 75 47.55 17.31 -27.25
C THR A 75 47.71 17.50 -25.76
N ALA A 76 46.91 16.80 -24.96
CA ALA A 76 47.07 16.74 -23.52
C ALA A 76 46.83 15.31 -23.01
N THR A 77 47.47 14.96 -21.89
CA THR A 77 47.17 13.73 -21.14
C THR A 77 46.38 14.10 -19.91
N PHE A 78 45.24 13.46 -19.72
CA PHE A 78 44.39 13.62 -18.55
C PHE A 78 44.38 12.32 -17.74
N SER A 79 44.37 12.43 -16.42
CA SER A 79 44.22 11.31 -15.50
C SER A 79 43.19 11.67 -14.41
N PHE A 80 42.38 10.69 -14.01
CA PHE A 80 41.41 10.89 -12.93
C PHE A 80 42.10 11.06 -11.56
N GLY A 81 41.52 11.90 -10.72
CA GLY A 81 41.85 11.94 -9.29
C GLY A 81 41.22 10.78 -8.52
N GLU A 82 41.62 10.55 -7.27
CA GLU A 82 41.14 9.42 -6.46
C GLU A 82 39.62 9.38 -6.26
N SER A 83 38.95 10.54 -6.29
CA SER A 83 37.49 10.66 -6.03
C SER A 83 36.68 11.15 -7.23
N SER A 84 37.30 11.26 -8.41
CA SER A 84 36.62 11.72 -9.63
C SER A 84 36.32 10.55 -10.56
N VAL A 85 35.08 10.46 -11.02
CA VAL A 85 34.60 9.40 -11.92
C VAL A 85 34.12 9.95 -13.26
N LEU A 86 33.80 11.25 -13.33
CA LEU A 86 33.52 11.96 -14.57
C LEU A 86 34.36 13.24 -14.64
N SER A 87 34.75 13.65 -15.83
CA SER A 87 35.46 14.91 -16.05
C SER A 87 35.14 15.51 -17.41
N LEU A 88 34.84 16.81 -17.42
CA LEU A 88 34.57 17.56 -18.65
C LEU A 88 35.85 18.23 -19.12
N LEU A 89 36.36 17.79 -20.27
CA LEU A 89 37.51 18.39 -20.92
C LEU A 89 37.04 19.27 -22.06
N VAL A 90 37.59 20.48 -22.12
CA VAL A 90 37.21 21.51 -23.09
C VAL A 90 38.42 21.88 -23.91
N CYS A 91 38.31 21.74 -25.23
CA CYS A 91 39.26 22.31 -26.16
C CYS A 91 38.82 23.73 -26.49
N ARG A 92 39.63 24.72 -26.10
CA ARG A 92 39.35 26.14 -26.30
C ARG A 92 40.27 26.75 -27.37
N ALA A 93 39.68 27.53 -28.26
CA ALA A 93 40.38 28.43 -29.16
C ALA A 93 40.59 29.79 -28.48
N ASN A 94 41.82 30.08 -28.03
CA ASN A 94 42.17 31.29 -27.28
C ASN A 94 42.28 32.57 -28.14
N SER A 95 42.28 32.42 -29.46
CA SER A 95 42.37 33.52 -30.41
C SER A 95 41.50 33.19 -31.62
N VAL A 96 40.39 33.91 -31.78
CA VAL A 96 39.31 33.55 -32.69
C VAL A 96 39.36 34.43 -33.95
N PRO A 97 39.67 33.88 -35.14
CA PRO A 97 39.33 34.57 -36.39
C PRO A 97 37.80 34.72 -36.48
N LEU A 98 37.29 35.83 -37.04
CA LEU A 98 35.86 36.18 -37.24
C LEU A 98 34.93 35.09 -37.85
N ASN A 99 35.45 33.93 -38.24
CA ASN A 99 34.74 32.86 -38.95
C ASN A 99 34.62 31.53 -38.16
N LEU A 100 35.06 31.45 -36.90
CA LEU A 100 34.75 30.32 -36.01
C LEU A 100 33.37 30.54 -35.39
N VAL A 101 32.50 29.54 -35.46
CA VAL A 101 31.11 29.59 -34.98
C VAL A 101 31.03 29.28 -33.49
N GLU A 102 31.87 28.36 -33.01
CA GLU A 102 32.03 28.06 -31.58
C GLU A 102 33.52 28.07 -31.22
N GLU A 103 33.84 28.69 -30.09
CA GLU A 103 35.22 28.81 -29.60
C GLU A 103 35.69 27.57 -28.84
N GLU A 104 34.75 26.71 -28.44
CA GLU A 104 34.98 25.58 -27.56
C GLU A 104 34.33 24.31 -28.09
N LYS A 105 34.99 23.18 -27.85
CA LYS A 105 34.39 21.86 -28.00
C LYS A 105 34.67 21.02 -26.77
N ASP A 106 33.64 20.33 -26.30
CA ASP A 106 33.66 19.61 -25.03
C ASP A 106 33.66 18.09 -25.27
N VAL A 107 34.41 17.35 -24.44
CA VAL A 107 34.36 15.89 -24.32
C VAL A 107 34.21 15.49 -22.86
N LEU A 108 33.23 14.63 -22.58
CA LEU A 108 33.03 14.03 -21.27
C LEU A 108 33.85 12.75 -21.21
N VAL A 109 34.82 12.71 -20.29
CA VAL A 109 35.60 11.51 -20.01
C VAL A 109 34.97 10.83 -18.81
N GLU A 110 34.71 9.54 -18.95
CA GLU A 110 34.17 8.68 -17.91
C GLU A 110 35.20 7.63 -17.51
N LYS A 111 35.34 7.40 -16.20
CA LYS A 111 36.14 6.30 -15.68
C LYS A 111 35.43 4.97 -15.91
N GLU A 112 36.11 3.98 -16.47
CA GLU A 112 35.57 2.62 -16.56
C GLU A 112 35.42 2.03 -15.16
N ILE A 113 34.21 1.59 -14.86
CA ILE A 113 33.83 1.11 -13.53
C ILE A 113 33.15 -0.25 -13.68
N ASP A 114 33.59 -1.21 -12.89
CA ASP A 114 32.87 -2.47 -12.71
C ASP A 114 31.75 -2.28 -11.67
N TYR A 115 30.55 -1.97 -12.15
CA TYR A 115 29.38 -1.74 -11.29
C TYR A 115 29.00 -2.96 -10.43
N ASN A 116 29.39 -4.17 -10.83
CA ASN A 116 29.11 -5.39 -10.06
C ASN A 116 30.01 -5.54 -8.82
N SER A 117 31.18 -4.89 -8.84
CA SER A 117 32.12 -4.88 -7.72
C SER A 117 31.83 -3.80 -6.66
N LEU A 118 30.91 -2.88 -6.96
CA LEU A 118 30.50 -1.82 -6.06
C LEU A 118 29.55 -2.34 -4.97
N ALA A 119 29.27 -1.48 -3.98
CA ALA A 119 28.36 -1.76 -2.87
C ALA A 119 26.97 -2.29 -3.31
N ASN A 120 26.27 -2.94 -2.38
CA ASN A 120 24.95 -3.53 -2.64
C ASN A 120 23.96 -2.48 -3.18
N PRO A 121 23.30 -2.74 -4.33
CA PRO A 121 22.36 -1.80 -4.92
C PRO A 121 21.12 -1.62 -4.04
N ILE A 122 20.53 -0.42 -4.11
CA ILE A 122 19.28 -0.10 -3.43
C ILE A 122 18.13 -0.80 -4.17
N ARG A 123 17.53 -1.83 -3.57
CA ARG A 123 16.37 -2.53 -4.14
C ARG A 123 15.12 -1.65 -4.10
N ILE A 124 14.47 -1.49 -5.25
CA ILE A 124 13.22 -0.75 -5.40
C ILE A 124 12.18 -1.66 -6.04
N TYR A 125 11.02 -1.74 -5.39
CA TYR A 125 9.88 -2.49 -5.90
C TYR A 125 8.81 -1.53 -6.43
N LEU A 126 8.45 -1.66 -7.70
CA LEU A 126 7.48 -0.81 -8.37
C LEU A 126 6.32 -1.66 -8.89
N LYS A 127 5.09 -1.17 -8.79
CA LYS A 127 3.96 -1.84 -9.44
C LYS A 127 4.02 -1.62 -10.95
N ILE A 128 3.61 -2.61 -11.74
CA ILE A 128 3.44 -2.41 -13.17
C ILE A 128 2.48 -1.22 -13.43
N HIS A 129 2.77 -0.45 -14.47
CA HIS A 129 2.07 0.79 -14.81
C HIS A 129 2.13 1.91 -13.77
N SER A 130 3.04 1.82 -12.79
CA SER A 130 3.30 2.91 -11.85
C SER A 130 4.48 3.79 -12.31
N PRO A 131 4.55 5.06 -11.88
CA PRO A 131 5.68 5.91 -12.17
C PRO A 131 6.91 5.50 -11.34
N MET A 132 8.08 5.50 -11.97
CA MET A 132 9.38 5.35 -11.33
C MET A 132 10.04 6.72 -11.17
N ASN A 133 10.69 6.94 -10.02
CA ASN A 133 11.59 8.07 -9.82
C ASN A 133 12.84 7.63 -9.04
N LEU A 134 13.99 7.69 -9.69
CA LEU A 134 15.29 7.36 -9.12
C LEU A 134 16.07 8.66 -8.91
N SER A 135 16.36 8.99 -7.66
CA SER A 135 17.12 10.19 -7.33
C SER A 135 18.61 9.97 -7.59
N CYS A 136 19.30 11.00 -8.04
CA CYS A 136 20.76 11.01 -8.01
C CYS A 136 21.20 12.10 -7.03
N THR A 137 21.80 11.72 -5.91
CA THR A 137 22.12 12.66 -4.83
C THR A 137 23.39 13.43 -5.09
N ASP A 138 23.27 14.70 -5.49
CA ASP A 138 24.01 15.85 -4.93
C ASP A 138 23.32 17.14 -5.42
N LEU A 139 23.10 18.12 -4.55
CA LEU A 139 22.34 19.34 -4.87
C LEU A 139 23.17 20.39 -5.64
N ARG A 140 24.34 19.99 -6.17
CA ARG A 140 25.36 20.87 -6.78
C ARG A 140 25.92 20.34 -8.11
N LEU A 141 25.16 19.50 -8.82
CA LEU A 141 25.70 18.72 -9.93
C LEU A 141 25.95 19.53 -11.20
N LYS A 142 27.11 19.28 -11.81
CA LYS A 142 27.50 19.78 -13.14
C LYS A 142 27.46 18.70 -14.21
N LEU A 143 27.70 17.43 -13.85
CA LEU A 143 27.75 16.29 -14.77
C LEU A 143 26.97 15.10 -14.19
N VAL A 144 26.05 14.52 -14.97
CA VAL A 144 25.30 13.32 -14.61
C VAL A 144 25.22 12.38 -15.79
N VAL A 145 25.47 11.09 -15.55
CA VAL A 145 25.31 10.01 -16.52
C VAL A 145 24.44 8.93 -15.90
N TRP A 146 23.32 8.63 -16.54
CA TRP A 146 22.48 7.48 -16.17
C TRP A 146 22.76 6.32 -17.11
N LYS A 147 22.96 5.16 -16.52
CA LYS A 147 23.09 3.89 -17.23
C LYS A 147 22.11 2.86 -16.71
N TRP A 148 21.74 1.94 -17.58
CA TRP A 148 20.86 0.83 -17.26
C TRP A 148 21.39 -0.45 -17.87
N SER A 149 21.27 -1.54 -17.14
CA SER A 149 21.63 -2.89 -17.55
C SER A 149 20.44 -3.81 -17.25
N PRO A 150 19.82 -4.43 -18.28
CA PRO A 150 18.95 -5.57 -18.05
C PRO A 150 19.78 -6.75 -17.53
N GLN A 151 19.18 -7.61 -16.69
CA GLN A 151 19.82 -8.73 -15.99
C GLN A 151 21.09 -9.33 -16.65
N GLN A 152 22.28 -8.89 -16.20
CA GLN A 152 23.63 -9.34 -16.63
C GLN A 152 24.11 -8.89 -18.02
N ASP A 153 23.34 -8.05 -18.72
CA ASP A 153 23.76 -7.44 -19.98
C ASP A 153 24.67 -6.22 -19.75
N PRO A 154 25.47 -5.80 -20.74
CA PRO A 154 26.28 -4.60 -20.63
C PRO A 154 25.43 -3.35 -20.38
N PHE A 155 25.96 -2.42 -19.59
CA PHE A 155 25.29 -1.15 -19.30
C PHE A 155 25.14 -0.29 -20.56
N GLU A 156 23.91 0.07 -20.87
CA GLU A 156 23.56 1.06 -21.87
C GLU A 156 23.47 2.45 -21.24
N THR A 157 23.88 3.48 -21.97
CA THR A 157 23.77 4.87 -21.51
C THR A 157 22.39 5.41 -21.84
N LEU A 158 21.59 5.71 -20.80
CA LEU A 158 20.26 6.28 -20.94
C LEU A 158 20.28 7.79 -21.11
N TYR A 159 21.11 8.48 -20.32
CA TYR A 159 21.19 9.94 -20.31
C TYR A 159 22.60 10.42 -20.01
N VAL A 160 22.96 11.55 -20.63
CA VAL A 160 24.15 12.34 -20.31
C VAL A 160 23.67 13.78 -20.15
N SER A 161 23.96 14.40 -19.01
CA SER A 161 23.60 15.79 -18.72
C SER A 161 24.83 16.57 -18.28
N ILE A 162 25.02 17.72 -18.89
CA ILE A 162 26.07 18.70 -18.58
C ILE A 162 25.35 20.01 -18.23
N PHE A 163 25.21 20.32 -16.94
CA PHE A 163 24.35 21.41 -16.41
C PHE A 163 24.94 22.82 -16.58
N GLU A 164 25.88 23.02 -17.49
CA GLU A 164 26.63 24.28 -17.65
C GLU A 164 26.14 25.12 -18.84
N LYS A 165 25.45 24.48 -19.79
CA LYS A 165 24.71 25.13 -20.87
C LYS A 165 23.23 24.85 -20.61
N SER A 166 22.36 25.85 -20.76
CA SER A 166 20.89 25.68 -20.72
C SER A 166 20.33 24.68 -21.74
N ASN A 167 21.20 24.09 -22.58
CA ASN A 167 20.92 22.98 -23.45
C ASN A 167 21.41 21.69 -22.80
N HIS A 168 20.49 20.94 -22.18
CA HIS A 168 20.71 19.53 -21.88
C HIS A 168 21.05 18.81 -23.19
N THR A 169 22.25 18.22 -23.31
CA THR A 169 22.52 17.36 -24.45
C THR A 169 21.79 16.05 -24.28
N LYS A 170 20.51 16.07 -24.68
CA LYS A 170 19.59 14.98 -24.45
C LYS A 170 19.85 13.86 -25.45
N ILE A 171 20.51 12.79 -25.02
CA ILE A 171 20.28 11.47 -25.65
C ILE A 171 19.05 10.93 -24.95
N SER A 172 17.90 11.24 -25.51
CA SER A 172 16.64 10.76 -24.98
C SER A 172 16.43 9.36 -25.53
N ASN A 173 16.48 8.35 -24.67
CA ASN A 173 15.46 7.32 -24.81
C ASN A 173 14.10 8.02 -24.56
N LYS A 174 13.13 7.86 -25.46
CA LYS A 174 11.89 8.69 -25.47
C LYS A 174 11.01 8.46 -24.24
N GLU A 175 11.18 7.31 -23.59
CA GLU A 175 10.33 6.85 -22.48
C GLU A 175 10.73 7.45 -21.14
N TYR A 176 12.04 7.63 -20.93
CA TYR A 176 12.61 8.16 -19.71
C TYR A 176 12.68 9.70 -19.75
N LYS A 177 12.61 10.35 -18.59
CA LYS A 177 12.74 11.80 -18.42
C LYS A 177 13.75 12.10 -17.32
N LEU A 178 14.68 12.99 -17.60
CA LEU A 178 15.61 13.52 -16.61
C LEU A 178 14.98 14.76 -15.94
N GLY A 179 14.90 14.77 -14.61
CA GLY A 179 14.50 15.92 -13.83
C GLY A 179 15.61 16.96 -13.72
N ASP A 180 15.26 18.19 -13.35
CA ASP A 180 16.21 19.31 -13.23
C ASP A 180 17.28 19.07 -12.15
N GLU A 181 16.95 18.25 -11.16
CA GLU A 181 17.85 17.78 -10.09
C GLU A 181 18.74 16.59 -10.49
N GLY A 182 18.64 16.09 -11.72
CA GLY A 182 19.36 14.91 -12.19
C GLY A 182 18.68 13.57 -11.86
N SER A 183 17.45 13.59 -11.36
CA SER A 183 16.64 12.39 -11.12
C SER A 183 16.17 11.75 -12.44
N LEU A 184 16.14 10.41 -12.49
CA LEU A 184 15.61 9.67 -13.62
C LEU A 184 14.16 9.27 -13.32
N SER A 185 13.25 9.67 -14.19
CA SER A 185 11.84 9.38 -14.05
C SER A 185 11.29 8.64 -15.28
N LEU A 186 10.35 7.72 -15.03
CA LEU A 186 9.61 6.98 -16.04
C LEU A 186 8.14 6.99 -15.63
N GLN A 187 7.24 7.33 -16.56
CA GLN A 187 5.82 7.49 -16.21
C GLN A 187 5.06 6.16 -16.08
N ASN A 188 5.43 5.18 -16.90
CA ASN A 188 4.72 3.92 -17.02
C ASN A 188 5.72 2.77 -16.99
N THR A 189 5.92 2.18 -15.81
CA THR A 189 6.88 1.08 -15.62
C THR A 189 6.31 -0.23 -16.18
N LEU A 190 7.16 -1.01 -16.84
CA LEU A 190 6.86 -2.30 -17.47
C LEU A 190 7.96 -3.29 -17.07
N VAL A 191 7.72 -4.58 -17.25
CA VAL A 191 8.67 -5.64 -16.85
C VAL A 191 10.02 -5.50 -17.56
N GLU A 192 10.04 -5.02 -18.80
CA GLU A 192 11.28 -4.77 -19.56
C GLU A 192 12.17 -3.66 -18.96
N HIS A 193 11.62 -2.83 -18.07
CA HIS A 193 12.37 -1.79 -17.37
C HIS A 193 13.06 -2.31 -16.10
N GLU A 194 12.94 -3.60 -15.77
CA GLU A 194 13.69 -4.21 -14.67
C GLU A 194 15.19 -4.22 -14.96
N GLY A 195 15.99 -4.19 -13.89
CA GLY A 195 17.44 -4.29 -13.99
C GLY A 195 18.17 -3.30 -13.10
N LEU A 196 19.49 -3.21 -13.34
CA LEU A 196 20.38 -2.36 -12.57
C LEU A 196 20.48 -0.98 -13.21
N TYR A 197 20.21 0.04 -12.42
CA TYR A 197 20.37 1.43 -12.81
C TYR A 197 21.54 2.04 -12.05
N ALA A 198 22.46 2.65 -12.79
CA ALA A 198 23.59 3.37 -12.22
C ALA A 198 23.47 4.86 -12.52
N CYS A 199 23.42 5.68 -11.48
CA CYS A 199 23.69 7.11 -11.63
C CYS A 199 25.15 7.37 -11.30
N VAL A 200 25.90 7.87 -12.28
CA VAL A 200 27.25 8.40 -12.09
C VAL A 200 27.17 9.91 -12.12
N TYR A 201 27.67 10.55 -11.08
CA TYR A 201 27.61 12.01 -10.95
C TYR A 201 28.96 12.57 -10.52
N ASP A 202 29.27 13.77 -11.00
CA ASP A 202 30.51 14.46 -10.64
C ASP A 202 30.37 15.98 -10.83
N ASN A 203 31.19 16.74 -10.13
CA ASN A 203 31.29 18.20 -10.26
C ASN A 203 32.66 18.65 -10.80
N GLY A 204 33.51 17.70 -11.24
CA GLY A 204 34.87 17.89 -11.71
C GLY A 204 35.93 17.91 -10.60
N VAL A 205 35.53 17.64 -9.35
CA VAL A 205 36.41 17.58 -8.17
C VAL A 205 36.13 16.32 -7.36
N SER A 206 34.85 16.03 -7.14
CA SER A 206 34.39 14.83 -6.44
C SER A 206 33.13 14.32 -7.13
N GLY A 207 33.08 13.00 -7.32
CA GLY A 207 31.92 12.32 -7.84
C GLY A 207 31.47 11.17 -6.96
N GLY A 208 30.43 10.50 -7.42
CA GLY A 208 29.86 9.35 -6.75
C GLY A 208 29.02 8.52 -7.71
N ILE A 209 28.64 7.35 -7.22
CA ILE A 209 27.82 6.40 -7.96
C ILE A 209 26.70 5.94 -7.04
N VAL A 210 25.47 5.98 -7.53
CA VAL A 210 24.31 5.40 -6.86
C VAL A 210 23.79 4.25 -7.72
N LEU A 211 23.63 3.08 -7.10
CA LEU A 211 23.11 1.88 -7.76
C LEU A 211 21.70 1.56 -7.25
N TYR A 212 20.80 1.26 -8.18
CA TYR A 212 19.45 0.81 -7.92
C TYR A 212 19.20 -0.53 -8.59
N ASP A 213 18.53 -1.44 -7.89
CA ASP A 213 18.04 -2.71 -8.41
C ASP A 213 16.52 -2.64 -8.49
N VAL A 214 16.00 -2.42 -9.70
CA VAL A 214 14.58 -2.16 -9.93
C VAL A 214 13.86 -3.44 -10.31
N LEU A 215 12.84 -3.79 -9.52
CA LEU A 215 11.99 -4.95 -9.70
C LEU A 215 10.53 -4.52 -9.89
N VAL A 216 9.84 -5.11 -10.86
CA VAL A 216 8.46 -4.77 -11.21
C VAL A 216 7.52 -5.85 -10.71
N MET A 217 6.52 -5.42 -9.95
CA MET A 217 5.53 -6.25 -9.31
C MET A 217 4.20 -6.21 -10.05
N VAL A 218 3.54 -7.36 -10.12
CA VAL A 218 2.18 -7.52 -10.61
C VAL A 218 1.35 -8.13 -9.49
N ASP A 219 0.33 -7.39 -9.05
CA ASP A 219 -0.63 -7.88 -8.06
C ASP A 219 -1.44 -9.04 -8.67
N PRO A 220 -1.72 -10.12 -7.91
CA PRO A 220 -2.53 -11.21 -8.42
C PRO A 220 -3.96 -10.78 -8.72
N THR A 221 -4.62 -11.54 -9.60
CA THR A 221 -6.05 -11.38 -9.86
C THR A 221 -6.78 -12.69 -9.54
N PRO A 222 -7.61 -12.73 -8.48
CA PRO A 222 -7.95 -11.63 -7.55
C PRO A 222 -6.82 -11.27 -6.58
N VAL A 223 -6.93 -10.10 -5.92
CA VAL A 223 -5.94 -9.54 -4.96
C VAL A 223 -5.86 -10.30 -3.62
N PHE A 224 -6.31 -11.55 -3.60
CA PHE A 224 -6.30 -12.44 -2.45
C PHE A 224 -6.18 -13.89 -2.93
N PRO A 225 -5.65 -14.80 -2.10
CA PRO A 225 -5.61 -16.22 -2.44
C PRO A 225 -7.02 -16.80 -2.68
N PHE A 226 -7.18 -17.42 -3.84
CA PHE A 226 -8.39 -18.17 -4.19
C PHE A 226 -8.36 -19.54 -3.50
N ILE A 227 -9.48 -19.94 -2.89
CA ILE A 227 -9.61 -21.23 -2.20
C ILE A 227 -10.64 -22.06 -2.94
N ASP A 228 -10.30 -23.32 -3.21
CA ASP A 228 -11.20 -24.23 -3.92
C ASP A 228 -12.45 -24.55 -3.08
N GLY A 229 -13.61 -24.58 -3.73
CA GLY A 229 -14.92 -24.71 -3.06
C GLY A 229 -15.49 -23.43 -2.43
N CYS A 230 -14.75 -22.32 -2.42
CA CYS A 230 -15.24 -21.04 -1.90
C CYS A 230 -15.84 -20.15 -2.99
N ASN A 231 -16.94 -19.45 -2.66
CA ASN A 231 -17.42 -18.30 -3.43
C ASN A 231 -17.01 -16.99 -2.74
N HIS A 232 -16.05 -16.27 -3.32
CA HIS A 232 -15.42 -15.06 -2.76
C HIS A 232 -16.34 -13.84 -2.63
N GLN A 233 -17.62 -13.95 -3.02
CA GLN A 233 -18.64 -12.94 -2.73
C GLN A 233 -19.20 -13.03 -1.30
N GLN A 234 -19.00 -14.15 -0.61
CA GLN A 234 -19.52 -14.42 0.74
C GLN A 234 -18.40 -14.87 1.68
N TYR A 235 -18.67 -14.87 2.98
CA TYR A 235 -17.78 -15.48 3.97
C TYR A 235 -17.68 -16.98 3.68
N CYS A 236 -16.47 -17.49 3.45
CA CYS A 236 -16.31 -18.88 3.03
C CYS A 236 -16.33 -19.84 4.22
N VAL A 237 -17.23 -20.81 4.12
CA VAL A 237 -17.35 -21.93 5.06
C VAL A 237 -17.42 -23.21 4.24
N LEU A 238 -16.52 -24.15 4.52
CA LEU A 238 -16.44 -25.43 3.82
C LEU A 238 -16.83 -26.56 4.78
N GLU A 239 -17.79 -27.38 4.36
CA GLU A 239 -18.10 -28.63 5.05
C GLU A 239 -17.09 -29.69 4.62
N LYS A 240 -16.37 -30.25 5.58
CA LYS A 240 -15.26 -31.18 5.33
C LYS A 240 -15.29 -32.35 6.31
N GLN A 241 -14.65 -33.45 5.92
CA GLN A 241 -14.38 -34.54 6.85
C GLN A 241 -13.15 -34.23 7.71
N PRO A 242 -12.97 -34.86 8.89
CA PRO A 242 -11.80 -34.65 9.75
C PRO A 242 -10.47 -34.88 9.04
N GLN A 243 -10.46 -35.76 8.03
CA GLN A 243 -9.34 -35.99 7.12
C GLN A 243 -9.81 -35.69 5.70
N ASP A 244 -9.30 -34.60 5.11
CA ASP A 244 -9.70 -34.14 3.78
C ASP A 244 -8.59 -33.26 3.19
N VAL A 245 -8.85 -32.69 2.02
CA VAL A 245 -7.92 -31.91 1.21
C VAL A 245 -8.36 -30.45 1.15
N LEU A 246 -7.38 -29.54 1.20
CA LEU A 246 -7.56 -28.12 0.94
C LEU A 246 -6.60 -27.64 -0.14
N THR A 247 -7.11 -26.79 -1.04
CA THR A 247 -6.33 -26.20 -2.12
C THR A 247 -6.47 -24.68 -2.09
N CYS A 248 -5.33 -24.00 -2.13
CA CYS A 248 -5.21 -22.54 -2.19
C CYS A 248 -4.38 -22.16 -3.41
N SER A 249 -4.81 -21.15 -4.16
CA SER A 249 -4.15 -20.70 -5.38
C SER A 249 -4.04 -19.18 -5.45
N VAL A 250 -2.96 -18.68 -6.04
CA VAL A 250 -2.73 -17.28 -6.37
C VAL A 250 -2.42 -17.22 -7.86
N LEU A 251 -3.17 -16.41 -8.61
CA LEU A 251 -3.10 -16.36 -10.06
C LEU A 251 -2.53 -15.02 -10.53
N GLY A 252 -1.63 -15.06 -11.51
CA GLY A 252 -1.08 -13.89 -12.20
C GLY A 252 -0.21 -12.99 -11.32
N ILE A 253 0.63 -13.56 -10.45
CA ILE A 253 1.50 -12.78 -9.55
C ILE A 253 2.94 -12.70 -10.04
N ARG A 254 3.60 -11.57 -9.77
CA ARG A 254 5.06 -11.40 -9.93
C ARG A 254 5.59 -10.43 -8.88
N PRO A 255 6.72 -10.70 -8.19
CA PRO A 255 7.54 -11.91 -8.29
C PRO A 255 6.89 -13.13 -7.62
N LYS A 256 7.44 -14.32 -7.87
CA LYS A 256 6.96 -15.58 -7.31
C LYS A 256 6.96 -15.57 -5.78
N VAL A 257 5.87 -16.06 -5.18
CA VAL A 257 5.72 -16.27 -3.73
C VAL A 257 5.60 -17.77 -3.40
N ALA A 258 5.75 -18.13 -2.13
CA ALA A 258 5.32 -19.43 -1.63
C ALA A 258 4.01 -19.28 -0.86
N LEU A 259 3.25 -20.37 -0.71
CA LEU A 259 2.02 -20.41 0.07
C LEU A 259 2.19 -21.32 1.27
N GLU A 260 1.43 -21.05 2.31
CA GLU A 260 1.37 -21.86 3.53
C GLU A 260 -0.06 -21.90 4.05
N TRP A 261 -0.47 -23.08 4.54
CA TRP A 261 -1.68 -23.25 5.34
C TRP A 261 -1.32 -23.30 6.82
N ARG A 262 -2.09 -22.60 7.64
CA ARG A 262 -1.97 -22.67 9.10
C ARG A 262 -3.31 -22.55 9.80
N ALA A 263 -3.35 -23.04 11.03
CA ALA A 263 -4.40 -22.68 11.97
C ALA A 263 -4.38 -21.17 12.24
N PHE A 264 -5.55 -20.54 12.28
CA PHE A 264 -5.62 -19.12 12.62
C PHE A 264 -5.40 -18.86 14.13
N ARG A 265 -5.79 -19.82 14.98
CA ARG A 265 -5.54 -19.80 16.43
C ARG A 265 -4.45 -20.81 16.76
N GLU A 266 -3.43 -20.41 17.52
CA GLU A 266 -2.29 -21.29 17.87
C GLU A 266 -2.72 -22.52 18.70
N GLU A 267 -3.83 -22.42 19.42
CA GLU A 267 -4.35 -23.49 20.29
C GLU A 267 -5.08 -24.61 19.51
N THR A 268 -5.43 -24.40 18.24
CA THR A 268 -6.12 -25.43 17.45
C THR A 268 -5.11 -26.39 16.83
N VAL A 269 -5.13 -27.65 17.28
CA VAL A 269 -4.28 -28.72 16.75
C VAL A 269 -4.89 -29.24 15.45
N ILE A 270 -4.33 -28.84 14.33
CA ILE A 270 -4.63 -29.35 12.98
C ILE A 270 -3.31 -29.54 12.25
N ASP A 271 -3.08 -30.75 11.77
CA ASP A 271 -1.84 -31.09 11.08
C ASP A 271 -2.04 -30.97 9.58
N PHE A 272 -1.17 -30.18 8.93
CA PHE A 272 -1.16 -30.03 7.47
C PHE A 272 0.02 -30.79 6.89
N THR A 273 -0.26 -31.68 5.94
CA THR A 273 0.75 -32.36 5.13
C THR A 273 0.75 -31.75 3.72
N PRO A 274 1.75 -30.91 3.39
CA PRO A 274 1.78 -30.23 2.12
C PRO A 274 2.20 -31.14 0.97
N HIS A 275 1.49 -31.05 -0.15
CA HIS A 275 1.96 -31.59 -1.42
C HIS A 275 3.01 -30.66 -2.03
N PRO A 276 3.79 -31.13 -3.03
CA PRO A 276 4.65 -30.26 -3.81
C PRO A 276 3.89 -29.06 -4.36
N LEU A 277 4.47 -27.87 -4.19
CA LEU A 277 3.91 -26.62 -4.70
C LEU A 277 3.80 -26.70 -6.22
N THR A 278 2.60 -26.48 -6.75
CA THR A 278 2.39 -26.42 -8.20
C THR A 278 2.60 -24.99 -8.66
N VAL A 279 3.52 -24.80 -9.59
CA VAL A 279 3.88 -23.49 -10.13
C VAL A 279 3.80 -23.55 -11.64
N THR A 280 2.88 -22.80 -12.20
CA THR A 280 2.73 -22.63 -13.65
C THR A 280 3.23 -21.24 -14.01
N GLN A 281 4.20 -21.17 -14.92
CA GLN A 281 4.72 -19.90 -15.41
C GLN A 281 4.10 -19.59 -16.77
N MET A 282 3.46 -18.42 -16.89
CA MET A 282 2.90 -17.91 -18.13
C MET A 282 3.62 -16.60 -18.48
N GLY A 283 4.69 -16.73 -19.26
CA GLY A 283 5.62 -15.62 -19.54
C GLY A 283 6.30 -15.16 -18.25
N ASP A 284 5.97 -13.94 -17.83
CA ASP A 284 6.54 -13.25 -16.67
C ASP A 284 5.72 -13.38 -15.39
N LEU A 285 4.55 -14.01 -15.48
CA LEU A 285 3.61 -14.18 -14.37
C LEU A 285 3.63 -15.63 -13.87
N TYR A 286 3.33 -15.78 -12.58
CA TYR A 286 3.26 -17.07 -11.91
C TYR A 286 1.84 -17.34 -11.41
N ASP A 287 1.35 -18.54 -11.69
CA ASP A 287 0.20 -19.13 -11.04
C ASP A 287 0.71 -20.18 -10.06
N ILE A 288 0.40 -20.00 -8.78
CA ILE A 288 0.93 -20.80 -7.68
C ILE A 288 -0.24 -21.44 -6.96
N SER A 289 -0.22 -22.76 -6.82
CA SER A 289 -1.22 -23.50 -6.05
C SER A 289 -0.58 -24.47 -5.06
N LEU A 290 -1.16 -24.52 -3.86
CA LEU A 290 -0.76 -25.40 -2.77
C LEU A 290 -1.96 -26.22 -2.34
N THR A 291 -1.79 -27.54 -2.45
CA THR A 291 -2.74 -28.53 -1.95
C THR A 291 -2.15 -29.21 -0.71
N VAL A 292 -2.93 -29.31 0.36
CA VAL A 292 -2.54 -29.94 1.62
C VAL A 292 -3.59 -30.98 2.01
N ASN A 293 -3.15 -32.14 2.50
CA ASN A 293 -4.06 -32.98 3.28
C ASN A 293 -4.00 -32.48 4.72
N PHE A 294 -5.15 -32.37 5.37
CA PHE A 294 -5.20 -32.03 6.78
C PHE A 294 -5.79 -33.18 7.60
N ASP A 295 -5.33 -33.30 8.85
CA ASP A 295 -5.89 -34.22 9.84
C ASP A 295 -6.32 -33.43 11.08
N PHE A 296 -7.60 -33.55 11.44
CA PHE A 296 -8.20 -32.90 12.58
C PHE A 296 -8.69 -33.94 13.60
N THR A 297 -7.94 -34.07 14.70
CA THR A 297 -8.13 -35.14 15.70
C THR A 297 -9.04 -34.75 16.88
N LEU A 298 -9.41 -33.47 17.02
CA LEU A 298 -10.15 -32.94 18.17
C LEU A 298 -11.67 -32.91 17.97
N THR A 299 -12.38 -33.86 18.57
CA THR A 299 -13.83 -34.07 18.42
C THR A 299 -14.73 -33.17 19.29
N THR A 300 -14.25 -32.03 19.79
CA THR A 300 -15.09 -31.10 20.60
C THR A 300 -15.39 -29.78 19.90
N GLN A 301 -14.65 -29.44 18.84
CA GLN A 301 -14.88 -28.25 18.03
C GLN A 301 -15.48 -28.64 16.68
N ASN A 302 -16.70 -28.18 16.42
CA ASN A 302 -17.42 -28.47 15.18
C ASN A 302 -16.97 -27.54 14.04
N LYS A 303 -16.06 -26.61 14.35
CA LYS A 303 -15.66 -25.49 13.51
C LYS A 303 -14.21 -25.09 13.80
N VAL A 304 -13.39 -24.99 12.76
CA VAL A 304 -12.00 -24.51 12.85
C VAL A 304 -11.75 -23.46 11.78
N THR A 305 -11.08 -22.36 12.15
CA THR A 305 -10.65 -21.33 11.19
C THR A 305 -9.22 -21.58 10.75
N VAL A 306 -9.02 -21.71 9.44
CA VAL A 306 -7.70 -21.90 8.82
C VAL A 306 -7.39 -20.74 7.88
N GLU A 307 -6.11 -20.45 7.71
CA GLU A 307 -5.61 -19.34 6.90
C GLU A 307 -4.62 -19.88 5.85
N CYS A 308 -4.88 -19.53 4.58
CA CYS A 308 -3.87 -19.62 3.53
C CYS A 308 -3.21 -18.25 3.38
N ARG A 309 -1.88 -18.19 3.46
CA ARG A 309 -1.12 -16.95 3.32
C ARG A 309 0.10 -17.12 2.43
N ALA A 310 0.57 -16.01 1.86
CA ALA A 310 1.88 -15.96 1.22
C ALA A 310 3.01 -15.96 2.26
N VAL A 311 4.10 -16.68 1.95
CA VAL A 311 5.33 -16.80 2.75
C VAL A 311 6.56 -16.76 1.86
N GLY A 312 7.74 -16.51 2.45
CA GLY A 312 9.02 -16.39 1.75
C GLY A 312 9.46 -14.93 1.54
N GLU A 313 10.56 -14.74 0.79
CA GLU A 313 11.22 -13.43 0.59
C GLU A 313 10.27 -12.36 0.02
N ASN A 314 9.36 -12.75 -0.86
CA ASN A 314 8.46 -11.85 -1.57
C ASN A 314 7.07 -11.70 -0.90
N ALA A 315 6.82 -12.32 0.25
CA ALA A 315 5.48 -12.36 0.85
C ALA A 315 4.98 -10.98 1.33
N GLU A 316 5.89 -10.18 1.90
CA GLU A 316 5.57 -8.86 2.44
C GLU A 316 5.14 -7.86 1.35
N LEU A 317 5.54 -8.10 0.10
CA LEU A 317 5.20 -7.25 -1.05
C LEU A 317 3.69 -7.19 -1.33
N PHE A 318 2.97 -8.29 -1.07
CA PHE A 318 1.56 -8.44 -1.46
C PHE A 318 0.58 -8.58 -0.29
N SER A 319 1.06 -8.92 0.92
CA SER A 319 0.19 -9.12 2.11
C SER A 319 -0.99 -10.08 1.86
N LEU A 320 -0.76 -11.15 1.08
CA LEU A 320 -1.81 -12.08 0.67
C LEU A 320 -2.18 -13.03 1.80
N SER A 321 -3.45 -12.98 2.22
CA SER A 321 -4.02 -13.92 3.18
C SER A 321 -5.52 -14.12 2.87
N THR A 322 -6.00 -15.34 3.06
CA THR A 322 -7.43 -15.67 3.05
C THR A 322 -7.74 -16.65 4.16
N LYS A 323 -8.79 -16.34 4.92
CA LYS A 323 -9.26 -17.13 6.06
C LYS A 323 -10.58 -17.80 5.70
N ILE A 324 -10.71 -19.06 6.06
CA ILE A 324 -11.92 -19.85 5.85
C ILE A 324 -12.27 -20.61 7.12
N ASP A 325 -13.54 -20.95 7.27
CA ASP A 325 -13.98 -21.85 8.33
C ASP A 325 -14.27 -23.24 7.78
N LEU A 326 -13.71 -24.26 8.42
CA LEU A 326 -14.03 -25.66 8.19
C LEU A 326 -15.13 -26.06 9.17
N LEU A 327 -16.21 -26.63 8.67
CA LEU A 327 -17.29 -27.22 9.48
C LEU A 327 -17.25 -28.74 9.38
N PHE A 328 -17.35 -29.39 10.53
CA PHE A 328 -17.35 -30.85 10.67
C PHE A 328 -18.73 -31.33 11.16
N PRO A 329 -19.68 -31.63 10.24
CA PRO A 329 -21.07 -31.91 10.59
C PRO A 329 -21.33 -33.20 11.41
N ASN A 330 -20.33 -34.09 11.54
CA ASN A 330 -20.49 -35.42 12.14
C ASN A 330 -19.98 -35.57 13.58
N VAL A 331 -19.72 -34.46 14.29
CA VAL A 331 -19.27 -34.51 15.69
C VAL A 331 -20.49 -34.47 16.64
N LEU A 332 -20.93 -35.63 17.13
CA LEU A 332 -22.00 -35.74 18.12
C LEU A 332 -21.56 -35.14 19.47
N PRO A 333 -22.23 -34.11 20.02
CA PRO A 333 -21.91 -33.59 21.33
C PRO A 333 -22.34 -34.58 22.42
N THR A 334 -21.39 -35.06 23.21
CA THR A 334 -21.58 -36.10 24.25
C THR A 334 -22.32 -35.62 25.52
N GLU A 335 -22.78 -34.37 25.59
CA GLU A 335 -23.21 -33.76 26.87
C GLU A 335 -24.73 -33.57 27.08
N GLN A 336 -25.62 -34.16 26.28
CA GLN A 336 -27.06 -33.89 26.42
C GLN A 336 -27.89 -34.88 27.25
N LYS A 337 -27.32 -35.98 27.78
CA LYS A 337 -28.10 -36.98 28.53
C LYS A 337 -28.26 -36.73 30.04
N SER A 338 -27.49 -35.80 30.64
CA SER A 338 -27.49 -35.62 32.11
C SER A 338 -28.43 -34.51 32.61
N TYR A 339 -28.68 -33.47 31.80
CA TYR A 339 -29.39 -32.26 32.26
C TYR A 339 -30.93 -32.33 32.21
N THR A 340 -31.51 -33.27 31.46
CA THR A 340 -32.99 -33.37 31.34
C THR A 340 -33.63 -33.95 32.60
N ILE A 341 -32.94 -34.85 33.32
CA ILE A 341 -33.51 -35.50 34.51
C ILE A 341 -33.54 -34.54 35.71
N THR A 342 -32.47 -33.75 35.92
CA THR A 342 -32.39 -32.80 37.05
C THR A 342 -33.38 -31.63 36.92
N ILE A 343 -33.62 -31.13 35.71
CA ILE A 343 -34.59 -30.04 35.48
C ILE A 343 -36.03 -30.52 35.72
N THR A 344 -36.39 -31.75 35.33
CA THR A 344 -37.74 -32.28 35.59
C THR A 344 -38.04 -32.45 37.08
N ILE A 345 -37.07 -32.90 37.88
CA ILE A 345 -37.26 -33.10 39.33
C ILE A 345 -37.39 -31.75 40.06
N MET A 346 -36.59 -30.76 39.69
CA MET A 346 -36.65 -29.42 40.28
C MET A 346 -37.94 -28.68 39.90
N ALA A 347 -38.44 -28.85 38.67
CA ALA A 347 -39.71 -28.24 38.24
C ALA A 347 -40.91 -28.82 39.00
N VAL A 348 -40.91 -30.12 39.31
CA VAL A 348 -42.00 -30.76 40.09
C VAL A 348 -41.97 -30.27 41.55
N LEU A 349 -40.80 -30.09 42.16
CA LEU A 349 -40.70 -29.59 43.54
C LEU A 349 -41.15 -28.12 43.66
N VAL A 350 -40.78 -27.27 42.71
CA VAL A 350 -41.15 -25.84 42.71
C VAL A 350 -42.64 -25.65 42.44
N THR A 351 -43.23 -26.45 41.54
CA THR A 351 -44.67 -26.39 41.27
C THR A 351 -45.49 -26.84 42.49
N MET A 352 -45.07 -27.89 43.20
CA MET A 352 -45.73 -28.33 44.43
C MET A 352 -45.66 -27.29 45.56
N LEU A 353 -44.49 -26.65 45.76
CA LEU A 353 -44.33 -25.56 46.73
C LEU A 353 -45.15 -24.33 46.36
N SER A 354 -45.24 -23.99 45.07
CA SER A 354 -46.04 -22.85 44.60
C SER A 354 -47.55 -23.04 44.84
N MET A 355 -48.08 -24.26 44.70
CA MET A 355 -49.50 -24.55 44.95
C MET A 355 -49.87 -24.45 46.44
N ILE A 356 -48.95 -24.81 47.34
CA ILE A 356 -49.14 -24.66 48.79
C ILE A 356 -49.15 -23.17 49.18
N ILE A 357 -48.29 -22.35 48.57
CA ILE A 357 -48.24 -20.91 48.83
C ILE A 357 -49.50 -20.21 48.28
N ILE A 358 -49.96 -20.59 47.08
CA ILE A 358 -51.18 -20.01 46.47
C ILE A 358 -52.41 -20.30 47.33
N THR A 359 -52.55 -21.52 47.86
CA THR A 359 -53.69 -21.86 48.74
C THR A 359 -53.66 -21.08 50.06
N ALA A 360 -52.48 -20.88 50.67
CA ALA A 360 -52.33 -20.04 51.85
C ALA A 360 -52.65 -18.56 51.59
N VAL A 361 -52.23 -18.03 50.43
CA VAL A 361 -52.50 -16.65 50.00
C VAL A 361 -53.99 -16.44 49.71
N VAL A 362 -54.68 -17.41 49.10
CA VAL A 362 -56.13 -17.35 48.85
C VAL A 362 -56.92 -17.31 50.18
N VAL A 363 -56.52 -18.09 51.18
CA VAL A 363 -57.15 -18.05 52.52
C VAL A 363 -56.91 -16.70 53.22
N MET A 364 -55.71 -16.12 53.07
CA MET A 364 -55.39 -14.78 53.56
C MET A 364 -56.19 -13.68 52.85
N ILE A 365 -56.32 -13.74 51.52
CA ILE A 365 -57.08 -12.77 50.72
C ILE A 365 -58.59 -12.87 51.02
N CYS A 366 -59.13 -14.07 51.26
CA CYS A 366 -60.51 -14.26 51.71
C CYS A 366 -60.76 -13.65 53.10
N ARG A 367 -59.77 -13.69 54.01
CA ARG A 367 -59.85 -13.02 55.32
C ARG A 367 -59.70 -11.50 55.25
N ILE A 368 -58.92 -10.98 54.29
CA ILE A 368 -58.69 -9.54 54.11
C ILE A 368 -59.84 -8.88 53.35
N ARG A 369 -60.49 -9.55 52.39
CA ARG A 369 -61.65 -9.01 51.64
C ARG A 369 -62.94 -8.90 52.48
N ALA A 370 -62.99 -9.49 53.67
CA ALA A 370 -64.06 -9.25 54.65
C ALA A 370 -63.87 -7.97 55.48
N ARG A 371 -62.75 -7.25 55.33
CA ARG A 371 -62.50 -5.99 56.03
C ARG A 371 -62.10 -4.87 55.06
N LYS A 372 -63.04 -3.93 54.89
CA LYS A 372 -62.92 -2.56 54.36
C LYS A 372 -63.10 -2.35 52.85
N MET A 373 -64.34 -1.95 52.54
CA MET A 373 -64.66 -0.93 51.53
C MET A 373 -63.99 0.43 51.85
N LYS A 374 -63.54 1.17 50.82
CA LYS A 374 -63.94 2.57 50.47
C LYS A 374 -62.83 3.36 49.74
N MET A 375 -63.29 4.11 48.71
CA MET A 375 -62.71 5.33 48.08
C MET A 375 -61.38 5.19 47.31
N LYS A 376 -61.02 5.97 46.29
CA LYS A 376 -61.67 6.79 45.21
C LYS A 376 -60.48 7.53 44.53
N ARG A 377 -60.29 7.30 43.22
CA ARG A 377 -60.08 8.26 42.10
C ARG A 377 -59.27 9.58 42.25
N PHE A 378 -58.60 9.92 41.12
CA PHE A 378 -58.20 11.25 40.56
C PHE A 378 -56.82 11.82 40.97
N LYS A 379 -56.00 12.54 40.17
CA LYS A 379 -56.08 13.23 38.85
C LYS A 379 -54.65 13.67 38.38
N ARG A 380 -54.45 13.72 37.05
CA ARG A 380 -53.79 14.72 36.15
C ARG A 380 -52.66 15.66 36.65
N GLY A 381 -51.72 15.97 35.74
CA GLY A 381 -50.93 17.22 35.76
C GLY A 381 -50.08 17.40 34.50
N ASP A 382 -50.49 18.34 33.65
CA ASP A 382 -49.87 18.83 32.40
C ASP A 382 -48.63 19.72 32.68
N THR A 383 -47.74 19.97 31.72
CA THR A 383 -47.40 21.34 31.23
C THR A 383 -46.37 21.38 30.08
N GLU A 384 -46.64 22.32 29.17
CA GLU A 384 -45.93 22.77 27.97
C GLU A 384 -44.73 23.67 28.30
N ASN A 385 -43.80 23.88 27.34
CA ASN A 385 -43.56 25.21 26.79
C ASN A 385 -42.61 25.27 25.57
N GLU A 386 -42.89 26.31 24.78
CA GLU A 386 -42.40 26.75 23.47
C GLU A 386 -40.97 27.34 23.44
N GLY A 387 -40.45 27.61 22.23
CA GLY A 387 -39.46 28.67 22.02
C GLY A 387 -38.57 28.54 20.78
N THR A 388 -38.97 29.19 19.68
CA THR A 388 -38.34 29.34 18.35
C THR A 388 -37.03 30.16 18.29
N ALA A 389 -36.20 29.93 17.26
CA ALA A 389 -35.47 30.99 16.51
C ALA A 389 -35.00 30.49 15.12
N MET A 390 -35.36 31.20 14.04
CA MET A 390 -34.90 30.98 12.66
C MET A 390 -33.81 31.98 12.29
N MET A 391 -32.62 31.51 11.91
CA MET A 391 -31.68 32.15 10.96
C MET A 391 -30.54 31.18 10.57
N GLU A 392 -30.87 29.96 10.11
CA GLU A 392 -29.87 28.90 9.82
C GLU A 392 -30.22 28.03 8.60
N ASN A 393 -31.13 28.49 7.72
CA ASN A 393 -31.82 27.57 6.81
C ASN A 393 -30.95 26.89 5.74
N ASP A 394 -29.99 27.56 5.08
CA ASP A 394 -29.28 26.91 3.95
C ASP A 394 -28.24 25.87 4.40
N TYR A 395 -27.64 26.03 5.59
CA TYR A 395 -26.73 25.04 6.17
C TYR A 395 -27.50 23.92 6.89
N SER A 396 -28.61 24.25 7.58
CA SER A 396 -29.48 23.27 8.23
C SER A 396 -30.16 22.37 7.19
N GLU A 397 -30.66 22.92 6.08
CA GLU A 397 -31.33 22.13 5.03
C GLU A 397 -30.35 21.15 4.36
N LYS A 398 -29.10 21.57 4.09
CA LYS A 398 -28.05 20.67 3.54
C LYS A 398 -27.61 19.61 4.56
N ALA A 399 -27.51 19.98 5.84
CA ALA A 399 -27.17 19.05 6.91
C ALA A 399 -28.30 18.02 7.13
N GLU A 400 -29.55 18.45 7.15
CA GLU A 400 -30.73 17.60 7.23
C GLU A 400 -30.85 16.68 6.02
N ALA A 401 -30.63 17.20 4.81
CA ALA A 401 -30.61 16.39 3.59
C ALA A 401 -29.50 15.32 3.64
N PHE A 402 -28.30 15.69 4.11
CA PHE A 402 -27.19 14.76 4.28
C PHE A 402 -27.54 13.68 5.33
N ILE A 403 -28.04 14.06 6.51
CA ILE A 403 -28.47 13.13 7.55
C ILE A 403 -29.60 12.22 7.05
N GLY A 404 -30.55 12.75 6.27
CA GLY A 404 -31.61 11.99 5.64
C GLY A 404 -31.04 10.90 4.72
N GLN A 405 -30.07 11.25 3.87
CA GLN A 405 -29.39 10.28 3.00
C GLN A 405 -28.63 9.21 3.80
N LEU A 406 -27.96 9.59 4.90
CA LEU A 406 -27.32 8.63 5.80
C LEU A 406 -28.34 7.65 6.36
N LYS A 407 -29.46 8.16 6.93
CA LYS A 407 -30.50 7.33 7.55
C LYS A 407 -31.15 6.37 6.55
N SER A 408 -31.48 6.83 5.35
CA SER A 408 -32.03 5.97 4.29
C SER A 408 -31.06 4.86 3.90
N LYS A 409 -29.76 5.15 3.84
CA LYS A 409 -28.75 4.12 3.54
C LYS A 409 -28.60 3.11 4.69
N TYR A 410 -28.63 3.60 5.92
CA TYR A 410 -28.50 2.76 7.11
C TYR A 410 -29.70 1.86 7.31
N GLU A 411 -30.90 2.31 6.94
CA GLU A 411 -32.13 1.50 6.95
C GLU A 411 -31.97 0.21 6.16
N ILE A 412 -31.42 0.31 4.95
CA ILE A 412 -31.10 -0.88 4.14
C ILE A 412 -30.14 -1.81 4.88
N PHE A 413 -29.17 -1.27 5.63
CA PHE A 413 -28.18 -2.10 6.33
C PHE A 413 -28.74 -2.83 7.54
N TYR A 414 -29.56 -2.17 8.35
CA TYR A 414 -30.13 -2.79 9.55
C TYR A 414 -31.39 -3.61 9.28
N ASP A 415 -32.11 -3.39 8.18
CA ASP A 415 -33.26 -4.21 7.77
C ASP A 415 -32.88 -5.49 6.99
N SER A 416 -31.65 -5.54 6.47
CA SER A 416 -31.15 -6.65 5.65
C SER A 416 -30.20 -7.60 6.39
N VAL A 417 -30.38 -7.81 7.70
CA VAL A 417 -29.51 -8.70 8.48
C VAL A 417 -29.87 -10.16 8.19
N GLN A 418 -28.85 -10.98 7.90
CA GLN A 418 -28.95 -12.42 7.71
C GLN A 418 -28.21 -13.13 8.85
N PRO A 419 -28.91 -13.59 9.90
CA PRO A 419 -28.28 -14.32 11.01
C PRO A 419 -27.69 -15.67 10.57
N ILE A 420 -28.33 -16.30 9.58
CA ILE A 420 -27.91 -17.58 9.01
C ILE A 420 -27.50 -17.34 7.55
N PRO A 421 -26.21 -17.40 7.21
CA PRO A 421 -25.69 -17.03 5.88
C PRO A 421 -26.30 -17.81 4.70
N TYR A 422 -26.80 -19.03 4.95
CA TYR A 422 -27.31 -19.94 3.91
C TYR A 422 -28.81 -19.73 3.58
N ILE A 423 -29.55 -19.01 4.42
CA ILE A 423 -30.98 -18.73 4.21
C ILE A 423 -31.10 -17.33 3.59
N LYS A 424 -31.08 -17.26 2.27
CA LYS A 424 -31.13 -15.98 1.53
C LYS A 424 -32.53 -15.37 1.50
N ASP A 425 -33.55 -16.19 1.74
CA ASP A 425 -34.96 -15.83 1.54
C ASP A 425 -35.57 -15.08 2.73
N ARG A 426 -34.80 -14.93 3.81
CA ARG A 426 -35.25 -14.28 5.06
C ARG A 426 -34.23 -13.27 5.54
N MET A 427 -34.57 -12.00 5.34
CA MET A 427 -33.88 -10.87 5.95
C MET A 427 -34.65 -10.42 7.19
N TYR A 428 -33.92 -10.06 8.24
CA TYR A 428 -34.48 -9.59 9.49
C TYR A 428 -33.93 -8.21 9.82
N CYS A 429 -34.78 -7.37 10.42
CA CYS A 429 -34.29 -6.17 11.06
C CYS A 429 -33.43 -6.51 12.28
N VAL A 430 -32.37 -5.74 12.50
CA VAL A 430 -31.37 -5.97 13.53
C VAL A 430 -31.98 -6.06 14.93
N ASP A 431 -33.03 -5.29 15.21
CA ASP A 431 -33.72 -5.24 16.51
C ASP A 431 -34.34 -6.59 16.91
N LYS A 432 -34.66 -7.44 15.93
CA LYS A 432 -35.25 -8.78 16.14
C LYS A 432 -34.21 -9.89 16.32
N VAL A 433 -32.95 -9.62 15.99
CA VAL A 433 -31.89 -10.64 15.93
C VAL A 433 -30.69 -10.31 16.82
N PHE A 434 -30.60 -9.07 17.29
CA PHE A 434 -29.55 -8.63 18.18
C PHE A 434 -29.68 -9.27 19.56
N VAL A 435 -28.56 -9.79 20.07
CA VAL A 435 -28.42 -10.37 21.41
C VAL A 435 -27.21 -9.73 22.07
N GLU A 436 -27.36 -9.31 23.34
CA GLU A 436 -26.25 -8.76 24.12
C GLU A 436 -25.32 -9.89 24.63
N GLY A 437 -24.02 -9.79 24.35
CA GLY A 437 -23.02 -10.65 24.96
C GLY A 437 -21.75 -10.89 24.15
N GLY A 438 -20.68 -11.32 24.84
CA GLY A 438 -19.41 -11.82 24.27
C GLY A 438 -18.64 -10.82 23.42
N ILE A 439 -18.79 -9.53 23.73
CA ILE A 439 -17.98 -8.45 23.19
C ILE A 439 -17.18 -7.86 24.35
N GLU A 440 -15.92 -7.57 24.10
CA GLU A 440 -14.98 -6.96 25.02
C GLU A 440 -14.51 -5.63 24.45
N TYR A 441 -14.17 -4.69 25.32
CA TYR A 441 -13.65 -3.38 24.93
C TYR A 441 -12.28 -3.16 25.55
N MET A 442 -11.39 -2.47 24.82
CA MET A 442 -10.04 -2.22 25.30
C MET A 442 -10.06 -1.18 26.43
N THR A 443 -9.56 -1.54 27.60
CA THR A 443 -9.49 -0.67 28.80
C THR A 443 -8.17 0.09 28.90
N GLY A 444 -7.11 -0.39 28.25
CA GLY A 444 -5.81 0.28 28.20
C GLY A 444 -4.68 -0.61 27.68
N ILE A 445 -3.46 -0.09 27.71
CA ILE A 445 -2.23 -0.83 27.38
C ILE A 445 -1.31 -0.76 28.61
N SER A 446 -0.99 -1.92 29.19
CA SER A 446 -0.06 -2.03 30.32
C SER A 446 1.06 -3.00 29.95
N GLY A 447 2.31 -2.57 30.07
CA GLY A 447 3.48 -3.41 29.78
C GLY A 447 3.53 -3.97 28.34
N GLY A 448 2.98 -3.25 27.35
CA GLY A 448 2.96 -3.69 25.95
C GLY A 448 1.86 -4.70 25.58
N LYS A 449 1.00 -5.10 26.54
CA LYS A 449 -0.17 -5.94 26.28
C LYS A 449 -1.47 -5.14 26.41
N ALA A 450 -2.39 -5.34 25.48
CA ALA A 450 -3.74 -4.78 25.54
C ALA A 450 -4.53 -5.43 26.69
N GLN A 451 -5.22 -4.61 27.47
CA GLN A 451 -6.14 -5.05 28.50
C GLN A 451 -7.58 -4.93 27.99
N TRP A 452 -8.39 -5.95 28.30
CA TRP A 452 -9.75 -6.10 27.82
C TRP A 452 -10.73 -6.15 28.99
N GLY A 453 -11.83 -5.42 28.86
CA GLY A 453 -12.95 -5.43 29.80
C GLY A 453 -14.18 -6.03 29.12
N LYS A 454 -14.93 -6.85 29.85
CA LYS A 454 -16.20 -7.41 29.35
C LYS A 454 -17.24 -6.31 29.22
N LEU A 455 -17.88 -6.19 28.06
CA LEU A 455 -18.97 -5.27 27.83
C LEU A 455 -20.28 -5.90 28.33
N SER A 456 -20.88 -5.32 29.36
CA SER A 456 -22.11 -5.86 29.95
C SER A 456 -23.36 -5.47 29.15
N SER A 457 -23.36 -4.26 28.57
CA SER A 457 -24.35 -3.81 27.59
C SER A 457 -23.71 -2.89 26.56
N TYR A 458 -24.21 -2.89 25.33
CA TYR A 458 -23.73 -1.98 24.28
C TYR A 458 -23.98 -0.49 24.62
N GLN A 459 -24.90 -0.20 25.54
CA GLN A 459 -25.16 1.16 26.01
C GLN A 459 -23.98 1.73 26.81
N GLU A 460 -23.10 0.88 27.33
CA GLU A 460 -21.93 1.32 28.11
C GLU A 460 -20.84 1.96 27.26
N LEU A 461 -20.82 1.66 25.96
CA LEU A 461 -19.84 2.20 25.00
C LEU A 461 -19.83 3.73 24.95
N VAL A 462 -20.96 4.36 25.31
CA VAL A 462 -21.17 5.81 25.20
C VAL A 462 -21.28 6.47 26.59
N LYS A 463 -21.09 5.74 27.69
CA LYS A 463 -21.02 6.34 29.03
C LYS A 463 -19.73 7.16 29.16
N GLU A 464 -19.80 8.31 29.84
CA GLU A 464 -18.66 9.25 30.02
C GLU A 464 -17.40 8.59 30.60
N SER A 465 -17.54 7.51 31.37
CA SER A 465 -16.40 6.73 31.89
C SER A 465 -15.60 5.98 30.81
N CYS A 466 -16.22 5.62 29.68
CA CYS A 466 -15.58 4.94 28.54
C CYS A 466 -15.07 5.92 27.46
N LEU A 467 -15.46 7.21 27.51
CA LEU A 467 -15.07 8.24 26.54
C LEU A 467 -13.73 8.92 26.85
N LYS A 468 -12.94 8.39 27.81
CA LYS A 468 -11.61 8.94 28.16
C LYS A 468 -10.63 8.95 26.97
N THR A 469 -10.85 8.10 25.96
CA THR A 469 -10.06 8.06 24.72
C THR A 469 -10.94 8.36 23.50
N LYS A 470 -10.39 9.11 22.54
CA LYS A 470 -11.06 9.42 21.25
C LYS A 470 -11.23 8.19 20.33
N ARG A 471 -10.56 7.08 20.66
CA ARG A 471 -10.61 5.81 19.91
C ARG A 471 -10.92 4.69 20.89
N GLN A 472 -11.97 3.93 20.58
CA GLN A 472 -12.34 2.70 21.27
C GLN A 472 -12.17 1.53 20.31
N ILE A 473 -11.69 0.40 20.83
CA ILE A 473 -11.53 -0.85 20.07
C ILE A 473 -12.39 -1.90 20.76
N LEU A 474 -13.25 -2.54 19.96
CA LEU A 474 -14.12 -3.63 20.39
C LEU A 474 -13.65 -4.92 19.76
N GLU A 475 -13.57 -5.97 20.57
CA GLU A 475 -13.21 -7.31 20.15
C GLU A 475 -14.28 -8.30 20.58
N GLY A 476 -14.39 -9.41 19.85
CA GLY A 476 -15.35 -10.47 20.14
C GLY A 476 -15.11 -11.60 19.17
N GLU A 477 -15.45 -12.82 19.54
CA GLU A 477 -15.20 -13.97 18.69
C GLU A 477 -16.15 -14.00 17.46
N PRO A 478 -15.83 -14.76 16.40
CA PRO A 478 -16.74 -14.95 15.27
C PRO A 478 -18.11 -15.45 15.74
N GLY A 479 -19.20 -14.89 15.21
CA GLY A 479 -20.57 -15.27 15.61
C GLY A 479 -21.13 -14.52 16.82
N TYR A 480 -20.32 -13.83 17.62
CA TYR A 480 -20.76 -13.05 18.78
C TYR A 480 -21.36 -11.67 18.44
N GLY A 481 -21.82 -11.50 17.20
CA GLY A 481 -22.67 -10.36 16.87
C GLY A 481 -21.99 -8.98 16.83
N LYS A 482 -20.67 -8.86 16.63
CA LYS A 482 -19.97 -7.56 16.47
C LYS A 482 -20.61 -6.65 15.41
N SER A 483 -20.88 -7.20 14.22
CA SER A 483 -21.52 -6.45 13.13
C SER A 483 -22.96 -6.05 13.50
N THR A 484 -23.72 -6.96 14.11
CA THR A 484 -25.07 -6.69 14.60
C THR A 484 -25.09 -5.65 15.73
N LEU A 485 -24.09 -5.61 16.61
CA LEU A 485 -23.94 -4.56 17.62
C LEU A 485 -23.79 -3.18 16.96
N THR A 486 -22.93 -3.08 15.94
CA THR A 486 -22.77 -1.80 15.23
C THR A 486 -24.06 -1.40 14.50
N LEU A 487 -24.78 -2.36 13.91
CA LEU A 487 -26.05 -2.09 13.25
C LEU A 487 -27.16 -1.72 14.25
N GLN A 488 -27.16 -2.30 15.45
CA GLN A 488 -28.09 -1.93 16.52
C GLN A 488 -27.88 -0.48 16.96
N LEU A 489 -26.62 -0.05 17.15
CA LEU A 489 -26.29 1.35 17.44
C LEU A 489 -26.79 2.30 16.34
N LEU A 490 -26.64 1.90 15.07
CA LEU A 490 -27.16 2.66 13.94
C LEU A 490 -28.69 2.72 13.92
N TYR A 491 -29.36 1.59 14.18
CA TYR A 491 -30.81 1.49 14.26
C TYR A 491 -31.38 2.43 15.32
N ASP A 492 -30.83 2.38 16.54
CA ASP A 492 -31.27 3.21 17.66
C ASP A 492 -31.11 4.71 17.38
N TRP A 493 -30.02 5.10 16.70
CA TRP A 493 -29.80 6.48 16.27
C TRP A 493 -30.75 6.91 15.13
N CYS A 494 -30.94 6.04 14.13
CA CYS A 494 -31.83 6.34 13.00
C CYS A 494 -33.28 6.56 13.44
N LYS A 495 -33.79 5.68 14.33
CA LYS A 495 -35.16 5.73 14.86
C LYS A 495 -35.31 6.67 16.08
N SER A 496 -34.23 7.35 16.49
CA SER A 496 -34.23 8.34 17.58
C SER A 496 -34.84 7.80 18.89
N LEU A 497 -34.50 6.55 19.25
CA LEU A 497 -35.02 5.91 20.46
C LEU A 497 -34.51 6.64 21.71
N SER A 498 -35.39 6.84 22.70
CA SER A 498 -35.04 7.52 23.96
C SER A 498 -33.99 6.77 24.78
N THR A 499 -33.89 5.46 24.57
CA THR A 499 -32.89 4.54 25.14
C THR A 499 -31.59 4.48 24.35
N SER A 500 -31.49 5.17 23.21
CA SER A 500 -30.29 5.15 22.38
C SER A 500 -29.10 5.74 23.15
N PRO A 501 -27.97 5.01 23.23
CA PRO A 501 -26.77 5.55 23.85
C PRO A 501 -26.18 6.72 23.03
N LEU A 502 -26.58 6.86 21.75
CA LEU A 502 -26.11 7.87 20.82
C LEU A 502 -27.10 9.04 20.64
N LYS A 503 -28.08 9.21 21.55
CA LYS A 503 -29.11 10.26 21.44
C LYS A 503 -28.56 11.69 21.38
N LYS A 504 -27.34 11.92 21.89
CA LYS A 504 -26.67 13.23 21.93
C LYS A 504 -25.69 13.43 20.76
N VAL A 505 -25.64 12.49 19.80
CA VAL A 505 -24.72 12.53 18.66
C VAL A 505 -25.46 13.05 17.43
N ASP A 506 -25.00 14.18 16.90
CA ASP A 506 -25.66 14.86 15.78
C ASP A 506 -25.51 14.10 14.46
N VAL A 507 -24.33 13.51 14.20
CA VAL A 507 -24.01 12.80 12.95
C VAL A 507 -23.23 11.52 13.23
N ILE A 508 -23.66 10.41 12.62
CA ILE A 508 -22.95 9.13 12.63
C ILE A 508 -22.49 8.75 11.24
N ILE A 509 -21.19 8.48 11.09
CA ILE A 509 -20.60 7.92 9.88
C ILE A 509 -20.25 6.45 10.12
N TYR A 510 -20.91 5.57 9.37
CA TYR A 510 -20.67 4.12 9.44
C TYR A 510 -19.94 3.65 8.19
N LEU A 511 -18.71 3.14 8.38
CA LEU A 511 -17.86 2.61 7.33
C LEU A 511 -17.38 1.20 7.70
N ARG A 512 -17.59 0.24 6.80
CA ARG A 512 -17.08 -1.12 6.98
C ARG A 512 -15.63 -1.14 6.50
N LEU A 513 -14.69 -1.50 7.38
CA LEU A 513 -13.25 -1.50 7.07
C LEU A 513 -12.91 -2.31 5.81
N ARG A 514 -13.59 -3.45 5.57
CA ARG A 514 -13.41 -4.26 4.36
C ARG A 514 -13.69 -3.53 3.03
N GLN A 515 -14.44 -2.43 3.06
CA GLN A 515 -14.79 -1.62 1.89
C GLN A 515 -13.80 -0.47 1.66
N LEU A 516 -12.87 -0.24 2.58
CA LEU A 516 -11.95 0.90 2.51
C LEU A 516 -10.65 0.60 1.76
N GLY A 517 -10.46 -0.62 1.25
CA GLY A 517 -9.30 -0.97 0.42
C GLY A 517 -9.23 -0.10 -0.84
N GLY A 518 -8.08 0.58 -1.05
CA GLY A 518 -7.86 1.45 -2.21
C GLY A 518 -8.50 2.84 -2.13
N VAL A 519 -9.11 3.21 -1.00
CA VAL A 519 -9.81 4.49 -0.83
C VAL A 519 -8.86 5.56 -0.27
N LYS A 520 -8.73 6.69 -0.96
CA LYS A 520 -7.71 7.72 -0.66
C LYS A 520 -8.05 8.61 0.55
N SER A 521 -9.32 8.72 0.92
CA SER A 521 -9.75 9.51 2.08
C SER A 521 -11.12 9.08 2.63
N ILE A 522 -11.39 9.39 3.91
CA ILE A 522 -12.70 9.14 4.53
C ILE A 522 -13.82 9.84 3.76
N PHE A 523 -13.59 11.06 3.25
CA PHE A 523 -14.57 11.78 2.41
C PHE A 523 -14.90 11.02 1.12
N SER A 524 -13.88 10.45 0.46
CA SER A 524 -14.11 9.61 -0.73
C SER A 524 -14.88 8.33 -0.38
N ALA A 525 -14.63 7.73 0.80
CA ALA A 525 -15.38 6.58 1.29
C ALA A 525 -16.87 6.92 1.54
N ILE A 526 -17.15 8.05 2.19
CA ILE A 526 -18.52 8.51 2.46
C ILE A 526 -19.26 8.72 1.14
N ARG A 527 -18.64 9.40 0.17
CA ARG A 527 -19.23 9.65 -1.15
C ARG A 527 -19.48 8.35 -1.94
N GLN A 528 -18.59 7.37 -1.81
CA GLN A 528 -18.65 6.14 -2.60
C GLN A 528 -19.60 5.08 -2.01
N PHE A 529 -19.65 4.95 -0.68
CA PHE A 529 -20.36 3.83 -0.02
C PHE A 529 -21.63 4.24 0.71
N ILE A 530 -21.74 5.51 1.11
CA ILE A 530 -22.86 5.97 1.92
C ILE A 530 -23.83 6.83 1.10
N LEU A 531 -23.32 7.82 0.35
CA LEU A 531 -24.16 8.72 -0.44
C LEU A 531 -24.66 8.06 -1.73
N PRO A 532 -25.90 8.35 -2.18
CA PRO A 532 -26.41 7.87 -3.46
C PRO A 532 -25.55 8.40 -4.62
N ARG A 533 -25.30 7.57 -5.63
CA ARG A 533 -24.64 8.02 -6.86
C ARG A 533 -25.54 9.08 -7.50
N ILE A 534 -25.09 10.33 -7.49
CA ILE A 534 -25.67 11.37 -8.35
C ILE A 534 -25.40 10.89 -9.79
N GLN A 535 -26.44 10.43 -10.48
CA GLN A 535 -26.41 10.36 -11.93
C GLN A 535 -26.31 11.81 -12.40
N ILE A 536 -25.12 12.18 -12.88
CA ILE A 536 -24.89 13.39 -13.67
C ILE A 536 -25.13 12.99 -15.12
#